data_AF-A7MN69-F1
#
_entry.id   AF-A7MN69-F1
#
_cell.length_a   1.000
_cell.length_b   1.000
_cell.length_c   1.000
_cell.angle_alpha   90.00
_cell.angle_beta   90.00
_cell.angle_gamma   90.00
#
_symmetry.space_group_name_H-M   'P 1'
#
loop_
_entity.id
_entity.type
_entity.pdbx_description
1 polymer ?
#
loop_
_entity_poly.entity_id
_entity_poly.type
_entity_poly.pdbx_seq_one_letter_code
_entity_poly.pdbx_strand_id
1 'polypeptide(L)' 'MLKKAIFFFIEPYLPYVALFFIVLGGVIFHYVVPEHAGVLTFMWLVHVLYWFMKYVPSYIRFK' A
#
# COMPACT_ATOMS: atom_id res chain seq x y z
N MET A 1 14.31 -4.30 21.62
CA MET A 1 14.82 -5.34 20.70
C MET A 1 13.70 -5.99 19.90
N LEU A 2 12.59 -6.41 20.53
CA LEU A 2 11.42 -7.02 19.87
C LEU A 2 10.83 -6.18 18.71
N LYS A 3 10.62 -4.87 18.89
CA LYS A 3 10.12 -3.96 17.83
C LYS A 3 11.02 -3.94 16.58
N LYS A 4 12.35 -3.99 16.76
CA LYS A 4 13.31 -4.06 15.64
C LYS A 4 13.26 -5.40 14.93
N ALA A 5 13.10 -6.51 15.67
CA ALA A 5 12.97 -7.84 15.09
C ALA A 5 11.68 -8.00 14.28
N ILE A 6 10.55 -7.49 14.80
CA ILE A 6 9.27 -7.47 14.09
C ILE A 6 9.39 -6.63 12.81
N PHE A 7 10.02 -5.46 12.90
CA PHE A 7 10.22 -4.60 11.73
C PHE A 7 11.08 -5.27 10.66
N PHE A 8 12.17 -5.94 11.06
CA PHE A 8 13.05 -6.68 10.16
C PHE A 8 12.34 -7.84 9.44
N PHE A 9 11.40 -8.50 10.12
CA PHE A 9 10.58 -9.55 9.52
C PHE A 9 9.53 -9.00 8.55
N ILE A 10 8.95 -7.82 8.81
CA ILE A 10 7.89 -7.22 7.98
C ILE A 10 8.46 -6.47 6.78
N GLU A 11 9.67 -5.91 6.90
CA GLU A 11 10.38 -5.17 5.85
C GLU A 11 10.30 -5.77 4.44
N PRO A 12 10.65 -7.06 4.21
CA PRO A 12 10.59 -7.64 2.88
C PRO A 12 9.15 -7.77 2.33
N TYR A 13 8.14 -7.73 3.20
CA TYR A 13 6.74 -7.84 2.81
C TYR A 13 6.09 -6.48 2.50
N LEU A 14 6.76 -5.36 2.76
CA LEU A 14 6.21 -4.02 2.55
C LEU A 14 5.71 -3.75 1.11
N PRO A 15 6.37 -4.21 0.03
CA PRO A 15 5.83 -4.09 -1.33
C PRO A 15 4.50 -4.85 -1.51
N TYR A 16 4.40 -6.04 -0.94
CA TYR A 16 3.19 -6.86 -1.00
C TYR A 16 2.05 -6.24 -0.18
N VAL A 17 2.38 -5.60 0.95
CA VAL A 17 1.40 -4.83 1.74
C VAL A 17 0.84 -3.65 0.94
N ALA A 18 1.70 -2.91 0.21
CA ALA A 18 1.23 -1.83 -0.65
C ALA A 18 0.33 -2.36 -1.79
N LEU A 19 0.71 -3.48 -2.41
CA LEU A 19 -0.10 -4.14 -3.44
C LEU A 19 -1.46 -4.59 -2.91
N PHE A 20 -1.48 -5.18 -1.71
CA PHE A 20 -2.69 -5.56 -1.02
C PHE A 20 -3.60 -4.36 -0.76
N PHE A 21 -3.05 -3.24 -0.27
CA PHE A 21 -3.83 -2.02 -0.05
C PHE A 21 -4.42 -1.45 -1.34
N ILE A 22 -3.69 -1.49 -2.47
CA ILE A 22 -4.20 -1.04 -3.77
C ILE A 22 -5.42 -1.88 -4.17
N VAL A 23 -5.28 -3.21 -4.13
CA VAL A 23 -6.36 -4.13 -4.52
C VAL A 23 -7.55 -3.97 -3.58
N LEU A 24 -7.31 -3.94 -2.26
CA LEU A 24 -8.36 -3.80 -1.26
C LEU A 24 -9.15 -2.51 -1.45
N GLY A 25 -8.47 -1.37 -1.65
CA GLY A 25 -9.14 -0.09 -1.90
C GLY A 25 -10.00 -0.14 -3.15
N GLY A 26 -9.46 -0.65 -4.26
CA GLY A 26 -10.22 -0.79 -5.52
C GLY A 26 -11.47 -1.65 -5.37
N VAL A 27 -11.37 -2.79 -4.67
CA VAL A 27 -12.51 -3.66 -4.35
C VAL A 27 -13.54 -2.91 -3.51
N ILE A 28 -13.13 -2.24 -2.44
CA ILE A 28 -14.04 -1.48 -1.58
C ILE A 28 -14.79 -0.41 -2.38
N PHE A 29 -14.09 0.38 -3.20
CA PHE A 29 -14.77 1.44 -3.96
C PHE A 29 -15.72 0.87 -5.01
N HIS A 30 -15.37 -0.26 -5.64
CA HIS A 30 -16.25 -0.92 -6.59
C HIS A 30 -17.56 -1.41 -5.95
N TYR A 31 -17.50 -1.96 -4.74
CA TYR A 31 -18.69 -2.50 -4.06
C TYR A 31 -19.48 -1.47 -3.26
N VAL A 32 -18.83 -0.42 -2.73
CA VAL A 32 -19.47 0.55 -1.83
C VAL A 32 -19.93 1.81 -2.58
N VAL A 33 -19.14 2.32 -3.53
CA VAL A 33 -19.44 3.56 -4.26
C VAL A 33 -19.12 3.41 -5.75
N PRO A 34 -19.83 2.51 -6.46
CA PRO A 34 -19.50 2.13 -7.85
C PRO A 34 -19.46 3.32 -8.81
N GLU A 35 -20.33 4.32 -8.61
CA GLU A 35 -20.43 5.53 -9.44
C GLU A 35 -19.17 6.40 -9.42
N HIS A 36 -18.37 6.30 -8.35
CA HIS A 36 -17.12 7.05 -8.18
C HIS A 36 -15.90 6.13 -8.11
N ALA A 37 -16.08 4.83 -8.37
CA ALA A 37 -15.04 3.83 -8.15
C ALA A 37 -13.75 4.15 -8.90
N GLY A 38 -13.83 4.63 -10.14
CA GLY A 38 -12.66 5.02 -10.93
C GLY A 38 -11.84 6.14 -10.28
N VAL A 39 -12.50 7.25 -9.93
CA VAL A 39 -11.83 8.42 -9.34
C VAL A 39 -11.28 8.10 -7.94
N LEU A 40 -12.06 7.41 -7.11
CA LEU A 40 -11.64 7.01 -5.76
C LEU A 40 -10.47 6.02 -5.80
N THR A 41 -10.51 5.04 -6.70
CA THR A 41 -9.40 4.09 -6.88
C THR A 41 -8.13 4.81 -7.35
N PHE A 42 -8.25 5.80 -8.23
CA PHE A 42 -7.09 6.59 -8.67
C PHE A 42 -6.50 7.42 -7.53
N MET A 43 -7.33 8.16 -6.77
CA MET A 43 -6.86 8.92 -5.61
C MET A 43 -6.22 8.02 -4.56
N TRP A 44 -6.79 6.83 -4.35
CA TRP A 44 -6.24 5.83 -3.44
C TRP A 44 -4.91 5.29 -3.90
N LEU A 45 -4.76 4.98 -5.19
CA LEU A 45 -3.50 4.53 -5.77
C LEU A 45 -2.41 5.57 -5.55
N VAL A 46 -2.69 6.85 -5.81
CA VAL A 46 -1.74 7.96 -5.54
C VAL A 46 -1.37 8.01 -4.05
N HIS A 47 -2.35 7.84 -3.16
CA HIS A 47 -2.11 7.86 -1.73
C HIS A 47 -1.22 6.71 -1.26
N VAL A 48 -1.50 5.47 -1.70
CA VAL A 48 -0.71 4.28 -1.35
C VAL A 48 0.70 4.38 -1.91
N LEU A 49 0.86 4.85 -3.15
CA LEU A 49 2.17 5.09 -3.77
C LEU A 49 2.96 6.16 -3.02
N TYR A 50 2.33 7.28 -2.63
CA TYR A 50 2.97 8.32 -1.83
C TYR A 50 3.45 7.77 -0.49
N TRP A 51 2.60 7.03 0.21
CA TRP A 51 2.96 6.39 1.47
C TRP A 51 4.14 5.43 1.29
N PHE A 52 4.08 4.58 0.25
CA PHE A 52 5.15 3.63 -0.07
C PHE A 52 6.47 4.37 -0.32
N MET A 53 6.47 5.43 -1.12
CA MET A 53 7.67 6.20 -1.43
C MET A 53 8.24 6.97 -0.23
N LYS A 54 7.38 7.42 0.69
CA LYS A 54 7.77 8.21 1.86
C LYS A 54 8.29 7.37 3.02
N TYR A 55 7.68 6.22 3.26
CA TYR A 55 7.91 5.43 4.47
C TYR A 55 8.68 4.13 4.23
N VAL A 56 8.71 3.61 3.00
CA VAL A 56 9.48 2.40 2.69
C VAL A 56 10.94 2.76 2.34
N PRO A 57 11.93 2.16 3.02
CA PRO A 57 13.33 2.38 2.73
C PRO A 57 13.69 2.12 1.25
N SER A 58 14.57 2.93 0.68
CA SER A 58 14.98 2.82 -0.74
C SER A 58 15.55 1.45 -1.11
N TYR A 59 16.33 0.82 -0.23
CA TYR A 59 16.91 -0.51 -0.47
C TYR A 59 15.89 -1.66 -0.52
N ILE A 60 14.62 -1.41 -0.15
CA ILE A 60 13.51 -2.37 -0.31
C ILE A 60 12.71 -2.07 -1.58
N ARG A 61 12.61 -0.78 -1.96
CA ARG A 61 11.86 -0.35 -3.14
C ARG A 61 12.49 -0.80 -4.47
N PHE A 62 13.81 -0.95 -4.50
CA PHE A 62 14.58 -1.28 -5.71
C PHE A 62 15.33 -2.62 -5.61
N LYS A 63 14.92 -3.47 -4.66
CA LYS A 63 15.48 -4.80 -4.48
C LYS A 63 14.78 -5.79 -5.42
#